data_AF-A0A6B3IP33-F1
#
_entry.id   AF-A0A6B3IP33-F1
#
_cell.length_a   1.000
_cell.length_b   1.000
_cell.length_c   1.000
_cell.angle_alpha   90.00
_cell.angle_beta   90.00
_cell.angle_gamma   90.00
#
_symmetry.space_group_name_H-M   'P 1'
#
loop_
_entity.id
_entity.type
_entity.pdbx_description
1 polymer ?
#
loop_
_entity_poly.entity_id
_entity_poly.type
_entity_poly.pdbx_seq_one_letter_code
_entity_poly.pdbx_strand_id
1 'polypeptide(L)'
;LKAEHATGRNIAPFLEREWGERATELMWRTKQVIDPEGVLAPRIVLDRDPRAHLRGLKTIPKVEAVADPCIECGFCEPTCPSEDLTTTPRQRIVLRREMMRQADGSPVEAGLLDAYGYDAVDT
;
A
#
# COMPACT_ATOMS: atom_id res chain seq x y z
N LEU A 1 1.25 -17.02 10.93
CA LEU A 1 0.41 -16.15 10.07
C LEU A 1 1.08 -14.80 9.82
N LYS A 2 1.82 -14.27 10.78
CA LYS A 2 2.73 -13.10 10.65
C LYS A 2 3.91 -13.26 11.61
N ALA A 3 5.03 -12.57 11.35
CA ALA A 3 6.15 -12.46 12.28
C ALA A 3 6.21 -11.03 12.86
N GLU A 4 6.62 -10.05 12.05
CA GLU A 4 6.88 -8.68 12.51
C GLU A 4 5.92 -7.62 11.95
N HIS A 5 5.28 -7.85 10.81
CA HIS A 5 4.47 -6.83 10.10
C HIS A 5 3.01 -6.69 10.58
N ALA A 6 2.70 -7.14 11.80
CA ALA A 6 1.38 -7.04 12.43
C ALA A 6 0.19 -7.56 11.57
N THR A 7 -1.05 -7.31 11.99
CA THR A 7 -2.25 -7.85 11.33
C THR A 7 -2.68 -7.03 10.10
N GLY A 8 -2.64 -5.69 10.22
CA GLY A 8 -3.07 -4.79 9.14
C GLY A 8 -4.46 -5.13 8.60
N ARG A 9 -4.67 -4.93 7.29
CA ARG A 9 -5.90 -5.35 6.58
C ARG A 9 -5.82 -6.77 6.03
N ASN A 10 -4.64 -7.17 5.56
CA ASN A 10 -4.44 -8.44 4.85
C ASN A 10 -4.62 -9.65 5.78
N ILE A 11 -4.27 -9.53 7.07
CA ILE A 11 -4.38 -10.63 8.02
C ILE A 11 -5.63 -10.52 8.91
N ALA A 12 -6.36 -9.39 8.87
CA ALA A 12 -7.52 -9.15 9.72
C ALA A 12 -8.57 -10.29 9.70
N PRO A 13 -8.93 -10.89 8.54
CA PRO A 13 -9.86 -12.04 8.49
C PRO A 13 -9.41 -13.28 9.27
N PHE A 14 -8.11 -13.39 9.57
CA PHE A 14 -7.52 -14.55 10.24
C PHE A 14 -7.19 -14.28 11.71
N LEU A 15 -7.54 -13.11 12.25
CA LEU A 15 -7.24 -12.72 13.62
C LEU A 15 -7.81 -13.73 14.63
N GLU A 16 -9.06 -14.15 14.44
CA GLU A 16 -9.69 -15.12 15.36
C GLU A 16 -9.02 -16.49 15.30
N ARG A 17 -8.54 -16.90 14.12
CA ARG A 17 -7.75 -18.13 13.99
C ARG A 17 -6.40 -18.03 14.68
N GLU A 18 -5.82 -16.83 14.76
CA GLU A 18 -4.54 -16.57 15.41
C GLU A 18 -4.67 -16.47 16.93
N TRP A 19 -5.72 -15.79 17.43
CA TRP A 19 -5.85 -15.44 18.85
C TRP A 19 -6.96 -16.19 19.60
N GLY A 20 -7.82 -16.88 18.87
CA GLY A 20 -9.04 -17.51 19.39
C GLY A 20 -10.20 -16.51 19.57
N GLU A 21 -11.41 -17.05 19.64
CA GLU A 21 -12.66 -16.31 19.80
C GLU A 21 -12.64 -15.39 21.02
N ARG A 22 -12.28 -15.93 22.20
CA ARG A 22 -12.32 -15.18 23.46
C ARG A 22 -11.44 -13.92 23.44
N ALA A 23 -10.21 -14.02 22.92
CA ALA A 23 -9.31 -12.89 22.84
C ALA A 23 -9.79 -11.88 21.78
N THR A 24 -10.28 -12.36 20.64
CA THR A 24 -10.80 -11.53 19.55
C THR A 24 -12.03 -10.73 20.00
N GLU A 25 -12.95 -11.34 20.73
CA GLU A 25 -14.11 -10.64 21.30
C GLU A 25 -13.72 -9.60 22.34
N LEU A 26 -12.67 -9.84 23.14
CA LEU A 26 -12.14 -8.83 24.06
C LEU A 26 -11.58 -7.62 23.29
N MET A 27 -10.88 -7.83 22.18
CA MET A 27 -10.40 -6.75 21.31
C MET A 27 -11.56 -5.93 20.73
N TRP A 28 -12.63 -6.59 20.27
CA TRP A 28 -13.84 -5.91 19.79
C TRP A 28 -14.53 -5.08 20.88
N ARG A 29 -14.71 -5.64 22.08
CA ARG A 29 -15.29 -4.89 23.22
C ARG A 29 -14.44 -3.67 23.56
N THR A 30 -13.12 -3.83 23.58
CA THR A 30 -12.18 -2.74 23.84
C THR A 30 -12.31 -1.66 22.78
N LYS A 31 -12.38 -2.05 21.50
CA LYS A 31 -12.58 -1.14 20.38
C LYS A 31 -13.89 -0.35 20.52
N GLN A 32 -14.99 -1.00 20.89
CA GLN A 32 -16.30 -0.35 21.04
C GLN A 32 -16.36 0.65 22.21
N VAL A 33 -15.61 0.41 23.29
CA VAL A 33 -15.53 1.34 24.42
C VAL A 33 -14.78 2.62 24.04
N ILE A 34 -13.69 2.50 23.27
CA ILE A 34 -12.79 3.62 22.93
C ILE A 34 -13.27 4.36 21.68
N ASP A 35 -13.84 3.64 20.71
CA ASP A 35 -14.23 4.15 19.40
C ASP A 35 -15.57 3.52 18.98
N PRO A 36 -16.68 3.94 19.61
CA PRO A 36 -18.01 3.39 19.35
C PRO A 36 -18.48 3.59 17.91
N GLU A 37 -18.07 4.69 17.27
CA GLU A 37 -18.39 5.02 15.88
C GLU A 37 -17.42 4.36 14.86
N GLY A 38 -16.34 3.74 15.33
CA GLY A 38 -15.40 3.01 14.49
C GLY A 38 -14.55 3.90 13.56
N VAL A 39 -14.34 5.18 13.91
CA VAL A 39 -13.63 6.14 13.05
C VAL A 39 -12.11 5.97 13.07
N LEU A 40 -11.55 5.41 14.14
CA LEU A 40 -10.11 5.22 14.28
C LEU A 40 -9.66 3.95 13.56
N ALA A 41 -8.93 4.11 12.46
CA ALA A 41 -8.37 3.01 11.68
C ALA A 41 -9.42 1.94 11.28
N PRO A 42 -10.51 2.32 10.59
CA PRO A 42 -11.59 1.41 10.24
C PRO A 42 -11.06 0.23 9.44
N ARG A 43 -11.46 -0.99 9.84
CA ARG A 43 -11.13 -2.25 9.14
C ARG A 43 -9.63 -2.59 9.13
N ILE A 44 -8.85 -2.01 10.06
CA ILE A 44 -7.44 -2.36 10.28
C ILE A 44 -7.37 -3.16 11.58
N VAL A 45 -6.69 -4.31 11.56
CA VAL A 45 -6.63 -5.34 12.63
C VAL A 45 -7.96 -6.04 12.86
N LEU A 46 -9.04 -5.29 13.10
CA LEU A 46 -10.38 -5.81 13.36
C LEU A 46 -11.29 -5.61 12.15
N ASP A 47 -11.71 -6.72 11.55
CA ASP A 47 -12.70 -6.76 10.49
C ASP A 47 -13.49 -8.07 10.59
N ARG A 48 -14.80 -8.01 10.35
CA ARG A 48 -15.68 -9.19 10.35
C ARG A 48 -15.86 -9.78 8.95
N ASP A 49 -15.45 -9.09 7.88
CA ASP A 49 -15.54 -9.62 6.52
C ASP A 49 -14.44 -10.69 6.30
N PRO A 50 -14.80 -11.96 6.06
CA PRO A 50 -13.81 -13.03 5.83
C PRO A 50 -12.99 -12.82 4.54
N ARG A 51 -13.46 -11.96 3.63
CA ARG A 51 -12.78 -11.60 2.38
C ARG A 51 -12.15 -10.21 2.42
N ALA A 52 -11.99 -9.61 3.61
CA ALA A 52 -11.43 -8.26 3.74
C ALA A 52 -10.04 -8.11 3.08
N HIS A 53 -9.24 -9.18 3.08
CA HIS A 53 -7.91 -9.26 2.49
C HIS A 53 -7.89 -9.14 0.95
N LEU A 54 -9.05 -9.25 0.28
CA LEU A 54 -9.19 -9.11 -1.17
C LEU A 54 -9.64 -7.70 -1.59
N ARG A 55 -9.98 -6.82 -0.64
CA ARG A 55 -10.49 -5.49 -0.95
C ARG A 55 -9.35 -4.49 -1.12
N GLY A 56 -9.48 -3.61 -2.11
CA GLY A 56 -8.55 -2.50 -2.31
C GLY A 56 -7.12 -2.95 -2.61
N LEU A 57 -6.96 -4.10 -3.26
CA LEU A 57 -5.65 -4.57 -3.70
C LEU A 57 -5.04 -3.55 -4.67
N LYS A 58 -3.81 -3.13 -4.36
CA LYS A 58 -3.02 -2.28 -5.23
C LYS A 58 -2.73 -3.05 -6.52
N THR A 59 -3.13 -2.50 -7.68
CA THR A 59 -2.70 -3.09 -8.95
C THR A 59 -1.24 -2.75 -9.20
N ILE A 60 -0.53 -3.62 -9.92
CA ILE A 60 0.89 -3.46 -10.24
C ILE A 60 1.01 -3.53 -11.77
N PRO A 61 0.72 -2.43 -12.49
CA PRO A 61 0.86 -2.43 -13.94
C PRO A 61 2.33 -2.58 -14.33
N LYS A 62 2.54 -3.21 -15.49
CA LYS A 62 3.89 -3.37 -16.04
C LYS A 62 4.36 -2.04 -16.62
N VAL A 63 5.63 -1.72 -16.40
CA VAL A 63 6.25 -0.49 -16.90
C VAL A 63 7.52 -0.76 -17.69
N GLU A 64 8.31 -1.76 -17.29
CA GLU A 64 9.52 -2.21 -17.97
C GLU A 64 10.03 -3.51 -17.33
N ALA A 65 10.67 -4.37 -18.12
CA ALA A 65 11.09 -5.69 -17.67
C ALA A 65 12.00 -5.68 -16.42
N VAL A 66 12.86 -4.65 -16.27
CA VAL A 66 13.78 -4.53 -15.13
C VAL A 66 13.06 -4.15 -13.84
N ALA A 67 12.02 -3.30 -13.91
CA ALA A 67 11.28 -2.81 -12.75
C ALA A 67 10.03 -3.64 -12.44
N ASP A 68 9.53 -4.45 -13.37
CA ASP A 68 8.33 -5.28 -13.17
C ASP A 68 8.41 -6.21 -11.93
N PRO A 69 9.58 -6.81 -11.58
CA PRO A 69 9.72 -7.59 -10.34
C PRO A 69 9.67 -6.76 -9.04
N CYS A 70 9.78 -5.43 -9.12
CA CYS A 70 9.82 -4.54 -7.94
C CYS A 70 8.46 -4.53 -7.22
N ILE A 71 8.50 -4.80 -5.91
CA ILE A 71 7.33 -4.72 -5.02
C ILE A 71 7.19 -3.37 -4.31
N GLU A 72 7.99 -2.38 -4.71
CA GLU A 72 7.97 -1.01 -4.16
C GLU A 72 8.26 -0.96 -2.64
N CYS A 73 9.17 -1.82 -2.15
CA CYS A 73 9.54 -1.86 -0.72
C CYS A 73 10.55 -0.80 -0.30
N GLY A 74 11.27 -0.18 -1.25
CA GLY A 74 12.29 0.84 -0.98
C GLY A 74 13.65 0.27 -0.56
N PHE A 75 13.80 -1.06 -0.53
CA PHE A 75 15.06 -1.71 -0.14
C PHE A 75 16.25 -1.33 -1.03
N CYS A 76 15.99 -0.97 -2.29
CA CYS A 76 17.02 -0.50 -3.21
C CYS A 76 17.44 0.96 -3.00
N GLU A 77 16.63 1.77 -2.29
CA GLU A 77 16.85 3.22 -2.19
C GLU A 77 18.24 3.56 -1.61
N PRO A 78 18.67 3.00 -0.45
CA PRO A 78 19.96 3.34 0.20
C PRO A 78 21.23 3.03 -0.61
N THR A 79 21.10 2.38 -1.76
CA THR A 79 22.22 1.96 -2.61
C THR A 79 22.16 2.59 -3.99
N CYS A 80 21.10 3.34 -4.29
CA CYS A 80 20.90 3.90 -5.61
C CYS A 80 21.68 5.21 -5.75
N PRO A 81 22.53 5.37 -6.78
CA PRO A 81 23.29 6.61 -6.99
C PRO A 81 22.43 7.87 -7.17
N SER A 82 21.13 7.70 -7.44
CA SER A 82 20.17 8.78 -7.66
C SER A 82 19.12 8.87 -6.55
N GLU A 83 19.44 8.41 -5.34
CA GLU A 83 18.54 8.52 -4.18
C GLU A 83 18.32 9.96 -3.72
N ASP A 84 19.37 10.80 -3.78
CA ASP A 84 19.37 12.19 -3.30
C ASP A 84 18.97 13.22 -4.38
N LEU A 85 18.42 12.77 -5.50
CA LEU A 85 17.82 13.65 -6.50
C LEU A 85 16.40 14.05 -6.06
N THR A 86 15.65 14.74 -6.91
CA THR A 86 14.27 15.19 -6.61
C THR A 86 13.32 14.02 -6.30
N THR A 87 13.26 13.03 -7.19
CA THR A 87 12.41 11.84 -7.04
C THR A 87 13.27 10.62 -6.74
N THR A 88 12.96 9.87 -5.68
CA THR A 88 13.71 8.66 -5.34
C THR A 88 13.48 7.54 -6.36
N PRO A 89 14.37 6.54 -6.47
CA PRO A 89 14.24 5.45 -7.43
C PRO A 89 12.92 4.70 -7.33
N ARG A 90 12.43 4.46 -6.10
CA ARG A 90 11.13 3.83 -5.89
C ARG A 90 10.00 4.75 -6.36
N GLN A 91 10.07 6.05 -6.04
CA GLN A 91 9.05 7.00 -6.46
C GLN A 91 8.95 7.05 -8.01
N ARG A 92 10.07 7.04 -8.74
CA ARG A 92 10.08 6.98 -10.21
C ARG A 92 9.30 5.76 -10.75
N ILE A 93 9.51 4.58 -10.18
CA ILE A 93 8.78 3.36 -10.54
C ILE A 93 7.28 3.51 -10.24
N VAL A 94 6.93 4.04 -9.07
CA VAL A 94 5.53 4.24 -8.65
C VAL A 94 4.82 5.23 -9.55
N LEU A 95 5.46 6.35 -9.94
CA LEU A 95 4.88 7.36 -10.83
C LEU A 95 4.62 6.78 -12.23
N ARG A 96 5.57 6.03 -12.80
CA ARG A 96 5.37 5.33 -14.09
C ARG A 96 4.22 4.32 -14.01
N ARG A 97 4.12 3.58 -12.91
CA ARG A 97 3.01 2.64 -12.69
C ARG A 97 1.68 3.39 -12.53
N GLU A 98 1.69 4.58 -11.97
CA GLU A 98 0.49 5.39 -11.86
C GLU A 98 0.05 5.91 -13.22
N MET A 99 0.96 6.39 -14.08
CA MET A 99 0.63 6.73 -15.47
C MET A 99 -0.06 5.57 -16.20
N MET A 100 0.48 4.34 -16.07
CA MET A 100 -0.10 3.14 -16.69
C MET A 100 -1.43 2.67 -16.06
N ARG A 101 -1.79 3.19 -14.88
CA ARG A 101 -3.09 2.90 -14.25
C ARG A 101 -4.18 3.81 -14.79
N GLN A 102 -3.81 5.01 -15.24
CA GLN A 102 -4.75 6.01 -15.70
C GLN A 102 -5.33 5.64 -17.07
N ALA A 103 -6.51 6.19 -17.36
CA ALA A 103 -7.04 6.15 -18.70
C ALA A 103 -6.30 7.15 -19.58
N ASP A 104 -6.08 6.79 -20.84
CA ASP A 104 -5.40 7.61 -21.84
C ASP A 104 -5.98 9.04 -21.89
N GLY A 105 -5.12 10.04 -21.70
CA GLY A 105 -5.48 11.46 -21.72
C GLY A 105 -6.16 11.98 -20.45
N SER A 106 -6.17 11.20 -19.37
CA SER A 106 -6.73 11.70 -18.10
C SER A 106 -5.92 12.89 -17.55
N PRO A 107 -6.56 13.81 -16.79
CA PRO A 107 -5.85 14.94 -16.18
C PRO A 107 -4.67 14.53 -15.29
N VAL A 108 -4.79 13.37 -14.63
CA VAL A 108 -3.72 12.82 -13.77
C VAL A 108 -2.56 12.34 -14.62
N GLU A 109 -2.81 11.57 -15.67
CA GLU A 109 -1.76 11.11 -16.59
C GLU A 109 -1.04 12.29 -17.23
N ALA A 110 -1.79 13.26 -17.75
CA ALA A 110 -1.23 14.46 -18.39
C ALA A 110 -0.36 15.27 -17.43
N GLY A 111 -0.83 15.49 -16.20
CA GLY A 111 -0.04 16.23 -15.19
C GLY A 111 1.21 15.47 -14.74
N LEU A 112 1.13 14.15 -14.63
CA LEU A 112 2.30 13.32 -14.33
C LEU A 112 3.32 13.37 -15.47
N LEU A 113 2.88 13.26 -16.74
CA LEU A 113 3.77 13.31 -17.89
C LEU A 113 4.48 14.67 -18.03
N ASP A 114 3.78 15.77 -17.75
CA ASP A 114 4.34 17.12 -17.76
C ASP A 114 5.44 17.31 -16.71
N ALA A 115 5.19 16.87 -15.46
CA ALA A 115 6.14 17.01 -14.36
C ALA A 115 7.32 16.02 -14.43
N TYR A 116 7.10 14.80 -14.95
CA TYR A 116 8.07 13.70 -14.84
C TYR A 116 9.40 13.97 -15.54
N GLY A 117 9.42 14.74 -16.63
CA GLY A 117 10.68 15.10 -17.29
C GLY A 117 11.64 15.80 -16.33
N TYR A 118 11.18 16.90 -15.74
CA TYR A 118 11.98 17.67 -14.80
C TYR A 118 12.23 16.89 -13.50
N ASP A 119 11.17 16.40 -12.85
CA ASP A 119 11.25 15.81 -11.50
C ASP A 119 11.86 14.41 -11.46
N ALA A 120 12.05 13.71 -12.58
CA ALA A 120 12.54 12.34 -12.57
C ALA A 120 13.64 12.02 -13.58
N VAL A 121 13.89 12.89 -14.57
CA VAL A 121 14.89 12.66 -15.62
C VAL A 121 15.97 13.73 -15.64
N ASP A 122 15.59 15.01 -15.60
CA ASP A 122 16.52 16.13 -15.82
C ASP A 122 17.32 16.52 -14.57
N THR A 123 16.83 16.13 -13.38
CA THR A 123 17.47 16.38 -12.08
C THR A 123 18.05 15.11 -11.49
#